data_AF-A2Q3P1-F1
#
_entry.id   AF-A2Q3P1-F1
#
_cell.length_a   1.000
_cell.length_b   1.000
_cell.length_c   1.000
_cell.angle_alpha   90.00
_cell.angle_beta   90.00
_cell.angle_gamma   90.00
#
_symmetry.space_group_name_H-M   'P 1'
#
loop_
_entity.id
_entity.type
_entity.pdbx_description
1 polymer ?
#
loop_
_entity_poly.entity_id
_entity_poly.type
_entity_poly.pdbx_seq_one_letter_code
_entity_poly.pdbx_strand_id
1 'polypeptide(L)' 'MLMRQEIQIYDEVSAGIWHSSVRLKVSICVWRLLCNRWSTKDNLFRRSIITNESQLRVSECGHNESADHLIIHCPVFGTL' A
#
# COMPACT_ATOMS: atom_id res chain seq x y z
N MET A 1 -11.98 -25.29 15.15
CA MET A 1 -11.17 -25.87 14.07
C MET A 1 -10.86 -24.85 12.97
N LEU A 2 -11.81 -23.99 12.59
CA LEU A 2 -11.62 -22.91 11.58
C LEU A 2 -10.50 -21.91 11.91
N MET A 3 -10.47 -21.39 13.15
CA MET A 3 -9.45 -20.40 13.58
C MET A 3 -8.00 -20.92 13.47
N ARG A 4 -7.78 -22.23 13.68
CA ARG A 4 -6.44 -22.83 13.61
C ARG A 4 -5.93 -22.85 12.17
N GLN A 5 -6.81 -23.10 11.21
CA GLN A 5 -6.49 -23.13 9.79
C GLN A 5 -6.22 -21.74 9.25
N GLU A 6 -7.02 -20.73 9.66
CA GLU A 6 -6.78 -19.33 9.28
C GLU A 6 -5.44 -18.81 9.84
N ILE A 7 -5.11 -19.12 11.10
CA ILE A 7 -3.83 -18.75 11.71
C ILE A 7 -2.66 -19.44 10.99
N GLN A 8 -2.77 -20.72 10.66
CA GLN A 8 -1.72 -21.46 9.94
C GLN A 8 -1.49 -20.90 8.52
N ILE A 9 -2.57 -20.58 7.80
CA ILE A 9 -2.48 -19.99 6.46
C ILE A 9 -1.79 -18.63 6.53
N TYR A 10 -2.12 -17.82 7.54
CA TYR A 10 -1.48 -16.52 7.74
C TYR A 10 0.02 -16.66 8.03
N ASP A 11 0.41 -17.64 8.85
CA ASP A 11 1.81 -17.88 9.24
C ASP A 11 2.64 -18.43 8.06
N GLU A 12 2.08 -19.33 7.24
CA GLU A 12 2.73 -19.85 6.03
C GLU A 12 2.88 -18.77 4.95
N VAL A 13 1.84 -17.96 4.70
CA VAL A 13 1.89 -16.85 3.76
C VAL A 13 2.87 -15.78 4.24
N SER A 14 2.87 -15.46 5.54
CA SER A 14 3.85 -14.56 6.16
C SER A 14 5.26 -15.10 5.99
N ALA A 15 5.52 -16.36 6.33
CA ALA A 15 6.82 -17.00 6.18
C ALA A 15 7.32 -16.99 4.72
N GLY A 16 6.43 -17.13 3.73
CA GLY A 16 6.76 -17.01 2.31
C GLY A 16 7.10 -15.58 1.87
N ILE A 17 6.42 -14.57 2.40
CA ILE A 17 6.69 -13.14 2.13
C ILE A 17 8.02 -12.71 2.75
N TRP A 18 8.36 -13.23 3.93
CA TRP A 18 9.59 -12.90 4.66
C TRP A 18 10.74 -13.88 4.40
N HIS A 19 10.55 -14.86 3.51
CA HIS A 19 11.60 -15.79 3.11
C HIS A 19 12.79 -14.99 2.53
N SER A 20 14.00 -15.36 2.96
CA SER A 20 15.32 -14.72 2.80
C SER A 20 15.72 -14.15 1.41
N SER A 21 14.87 -14.29 0.39
CA SER A 21 15.10 -13.86 -0.99
C SER A 21 14.59 -12.44 -1.26
N VAL A 22 13.73 -11.88 -0.42
CA VAL A 22 13.19 -10.53 -0.60
C VAL A 22 14.23 -9.52 -0.12
N ARG A 23 14.72 -8.67 -1.04
CA ARG A 23 15.65 -7.59 -0.69
C ARG A 23 15.03 -6.71 0.38
N LEU A 24 15.81 -6.34 1.41
CA LEU A 24 15.36 -5.49 2.53
C LEU A 24 14.59 -4.23 2.09
N LYS A 25 14.96 -3.64 0.94
CA LYS A 25 14.25 -2.49 0.36
C LYS A 25 12.77 -2.80 0.07
N VAL A 26 12.47 -3.98 -0.47
CA VAL A 26 11.10 -4.43 -0.77
C VAL A 26 10.33 -4.65 0.52
N SER A 27 10.93 -5.30 1.52
CA SER A 27 10.32 -5.50 2.84
C SER A 27 9.97 -4.17 3.53
N ILE A 28 10.89 -3.18 3.50
CA ILE A 28 10.63 -1.83 4.03
C ILE A 28 9.53 -1.13 3.22
N CYS A 29 9.50 -1.34 1.90
CA CYS A 29 8.47 -0.79 1.01
C CYS A 29 7.07 -1.27 1.42
N VAL A 30 6.91 -2.60 1.54
CA VAL A 30 5.67 -3.27 1.96
C VAL A 30 5.29 -2.86 3.39
N TRP A 31 6.24 -2.82 4.32
CA TRP A 31 5.98 -2.34 5.68
C TRP A 31 5.44 -0.91 5.70
N ARG A 32 6.08 0.01 4.96
CA ARG A 32 5.60 1.40 4.85
C ARG A 32 4.22 1.48 4.19
N LEU A 33 3.92 0.59 3.25
CA LEU A 33 2.63 0.50 2.57
C LEU A 33 1.54 0.09 3.57
N LEU A 34 1.76 -1.02 4.30
CA LEU A 34 0.85 -1.55 5.31
C LEU A 34 0.58 -0.55 6.44
N CYS A 35 1.60 0.19 6.88
CA CYS A 35 1.44 1.21 7.92
C CYS A 35 0.85 2.53 7.43
N ASN A 36 0.43 2.64 6.16
CA ASN A 36 0.00 3.89 5.53
C ASN A 36 0.99 5.03 5.79
N ARG A 37 2.29 4.77 5.60
CA ARG A 37 3.38 5.74 5.80
C ARG A 37 3.95 6.30 4.49
N TRP A 38 3.33 5.98 3.37
CA TRP A 38 3.70 6.53 2.07
C TRP A 38 3.15 7.95 1.92
N SER A 39 3.87 8.80 1.20
CA SER A 39 3.46 10.17 0.89
C SER A 39 2.42 10.19 -0.25
N THR A 40 1.30 9.50 -0.08
CA THR A 40 0.15 9.58 -0.98
C THR A 40 -0.69 10.82 -0.64
N LYS A 41 -1.41 11.42 -1.61
CA LYS A 41 -2.27 12.60 -1.30
C LYS A 41 -3.28 12.30 -0.21
N ASP A 42 -3.89 11.10 -0.21
CA ASP A 42 -4.81 10.70 0.85
C ASP A 42 -4.15 10.71 2.24
N ASN A 43 -2.92 10.19 2.37
CA ASN A 43 -2.22 10.21 3.65
C ASN A 43 -1.75 11.61 4.06
N LEU A 44 -1.31 12.43 3.11
CA LEU A 44 -0.94 13.82 3.37
C LEU A 44 -2.16 14.64 3.82
N PHE A 45 -3.33 14.40 3.22
CA PHE A 45 -4.58 15.05 3.58
C PHE A 45 -5.05 14.62 4.97
N ARG A 46 -5.02 13.30 5.28
CA ARG A 46 -5.33 12.78 6.64
C ARG A 46 -4.43 13.37 7.72
N ARG A 47 -3.19 13.72 7.37
CA ARG A 47 -2.22 14.38 8.27
C ARG A 47 -2.33 15.91 8.25
N SER A 48 -3.28 16.47 7.52
CA SER A 48 -3.47 17.92 7.34
C SER A 48 -2.24 18.64 6.81
N ILE A 49 -1.38 17.95 6.07
CA ILE A 49 -0.19 18.53 5.41
C ILE A 49 -0.61 19.29 4.15
N ILE A 50 -1.64 18.80 3.46
CA ILE A 50 -2.16 19.39 2.23
C ILE A 50 -3.62 19.82 2.41
N THR A 51 -4.04 20.85 1.69
CA THR A 51 -5.41 21.40 1.72
C THR A 51 -6.35 20.64 0.78
N ASN A 52 -7.66 20.73 1.01
CA ASN A 52 -8.68 20.04 0.19
C ASN A 52 -8.54 20.39 -1.32
N GLU A 53 -8.29 21.66 -1.63
CA GLU A 53 -8.01 22.14 -3.00
C GLU A 53 -6.86 21.37 -3.69
N SER A 54 -5.80 21.05 -2.94
CA SER A 54 -4.66 20.29 -3.45
C SER A 54 -4.90 18.77 -3.52
N GLN A 55 -5.84 18.25 -2.72
CA GLN A 55 -6.30 16.86 -2.81
C GLN A 55 -7.20 16.65 -4.04
N LEU A 56 -8.06 17.62 -4.34
CA LEU A 56 -8.96 17.61 -5.50
C LEU A 56 -8.23 17.78 -6.83
N ARG A 57 -6.96 18.17 -6.82
CA ARG A 57 -6.13 18.21 -8.04
C ARG A 57 -5.87 16.79 -8.50
N VAL A 58 -6.71 16.39 -9.45
CA VAL A 58 -6.80 15.05 -10.03
C VAL A 58 -5.42 14.54 -10.44
N SER A 59 -5.09 13.36 -9.94
CA SER A 59 -4.00 12.52 -10.46
C SER A 59 -4.26 12.20 -11.93
N GLU A 60 -3.24 11.86 -12.71
CA GLU A 60 -3.40 11.57 -14.14
C GLU A 60 -4.44 10.46 -14.43
N CYS A 61 -4.74 9.60 -13.45
CA CYS A 61 -5.74 8.54 -13.53
C CYS A 61 -7.17 8.92 -13.10
N GLY A 62 -7.46 10.17 -12.69
CA GLY A 62 -8.83 10.56 -12.33
C GLY A 62 -9.28 10.16 -10.93
N HIS A 63 -8.50 9.34 -10.21
CA HIS A 63 -8.88 8.73 -8.93
C HIS A 63 -8.12 9.31 -7.74
N ASN A 64 -8.70 9.23 -6.55
CA ASN A 64 -8.01 9.62 -5.33
C ASN A 64 -6.73 8.79 -5.16
N GLU A 65 -5.60 9.46 -4.92
CA GLU A 65 -4.30 8.81 -4.77
C GLU A 65 -4.20 8.12 -3.40
N SER A 66 -4.70 6.89 -3.35
CA SER A 66 -4.51 5.94 -2.26
C SER A 66 -3.34 5.01 -2.59
N ALA A 67 -2.70 4.47 -1.54
CA ALA A 67 -1.67 3.44 -1.67
C ALA A 67 -2.16 2.20 -2.44
N ASP A 68 -3.40 1.78 -2.16
CA ASP A 68 -4.06 0.66 -2.83
C ASP A 68 -4.29 0.95 -4.33
N HIS A 69 -4.81 2.14 -4.63
CA HIS A 69 -5.01 2.57 -6.01
C HIS A 69 -3.67 2.63 -6.76
N LEU A 70 -2.67 3.33 -6.21
CA LEU A 70 -1.39 3.55 -6.89
C LEU A 70 -0.60 2.27 -7.17
N ILE A 71 -0.69 1.26 -6.29
CA ILE A 71 0.13 0.04 -6.41
C ILE A 71 -0.59 -1.09 -7.14
N ILE A 72 -1.91 -1.23 -6.96
CA ILE A 72 -2.65 -2.42 -7.43
C ILE A 72 -3.61 -2.07 -8.58
N HIS A 73 -4.31 -0.94 -8.47
CA HIS A 73 -5.48 -0.66 -9.31
C HIS A 73 -5.28 0.46 -10.34
N CYS A 74 -4.17 1.20 -10.31
CA CYS A 74 -4.00 2.36 -11.15
C CYS A 74 -3.55 1.94 -12.56
N PRO A 75 -4.33 2.22 -13.61
CA PRO A 75 -3.97 1.86 -14.98
C PRO A 75 -2.82 2.71 -15.55
N VAL A 76 -2.54 3.87 -14.95
CA VAL A 76 -1.48 4.81 -15.38
C VAL A 76 -0.15 4.47 -14.71
N PHE A 77 -0.16 4.16 -13.42
CA PHE A 77 1.06 3.82 -12.67
C PHE A 77 1.36 2.32 -12.62
N GLY A 78 0.37 1.47 -12.89
CA GLY A 78 0.51 0.01 -12.91
C GLY A 78 0.84 -0.59 -14.29
N THR A 79 0.84 0.23 -15.35
CA THR A 79 1.37 -0.19 -16.65
C THR A 79 2.90 -0.16 -16.60
N LEU A 80 3.50 -1.33 -16.41
CA LEU A 80 4.95 -1.59 -16.50
C LEU A 80 5.42 -1.63 -17.95
#